data_AF-A0A2J7Q496-F1
#
_entry.id   AF-A0A2J7Q496-F1
#
_cell.length_a   1.000
_cell.length_b   1.000
_cell.length_c   1.000
_cell.angle_alpha   90.00
_cell.angle_beta   90.00
_cell.angle_gamma   90.00
#
_symmetry.space_group_name_H-M   'P 1'
#
loop_
_entity.id
_entity.type
_entity.pdbx_description
1 polymer ?
#
loop_
_entity_poly.entity_id
_entity_poly.type
_entity_poly.pdbx_seq_one_letter_code
_entity_poly.pdbx_strand_id
1 'polypeptide(L)'
;MQQLNFHLTVHNPYRPVTGLLVDIKTRCSLKDPDRLLPGIEELLERTFLTDACLLYAPSQIALAAILHAASKIQENLDSYVTETLFGRPSIDILPNIIEAVRKIRSLVRSIENPPREMVRQLEKKLEKCRNQENNPDSEIYKQRMQDMLDEEDERSSETYARLAREQANDEERLLGISKVLSPSAS
;
A
#
# COMPACT_ATOMS: atom_id res chain seq x y z
N MET A 1 -1.77 -6.47 -8.52
CA MET A 1 -2.66 -5.29 -8.61
C MET A 1 -4.13 -5.62 -8.38
N GLN A 2 -4.66 -6.71 -8.98
CA GLN A 2 -6.06 -7.11 -8.81
C GLN A 2 -6.46 -7.33 -7.33
N GLN A 3 -5.60 -7.96 -6.51
CA GLN A 3 -5.88 -8.20 -5.08
C GLN A 3 -6.05 -6.92 -4.25
N LEU A 4 -5.51 -5.79 -4.72
CA LEU A 4 -5.67 -4.48 -4.08
C LEU A 4 -6.82 -3.68 -4.69
N ASN A 5 -7.60 -4.29 -5.61
CA ASN A 5 -8.64 -3.62 -6.38
C ASN A 5 -8.16 -2.33 -7.08
N PHE A 6 -6.88 -2.31 -7.49
CA PHE A 6 -6.23 -1.14 -8.08
C PHE A 6 -6.17 0.11 -7.19
N HIS A 7 -6.47 -0.01 -5.88
CA HIS A 7 -6.25 1.04 -4.89
C HIS A 7 -4.78 1.04 -4.45
N LEU A 8 -3.94 1.73 -5.22
CA LEU A 8 -2.49 1.82 -4.96
C LEU A 8 -2.10 2.98 -4.03
N THR A 9 -3.02 3.91 -3.78
CA THR A 9 -2.78 5.06 -2.90
C THR A 9 -3.02 4.67 -1.45
N VAL A 10 -1.95 4.64 -0.66
CA VAL A 10 -2.00 4.40 0.79
C VAL A 10 -1.69 5.70 1.53
N HIS A 11 -2.61 6.14 2.38
CA HIS A 11 -2.42 7.31 3.23
C HIS A 11 -1.74 6.91 4.54
N ASN A 12 -0.50 7.34 4.75
CA ASN A 12 0.28 7.03 5.95
C ASN A 12 0.12 8.08 7.07
N PRO A 13 0.25 7.69 8.35
CA PRO A 13 0.06 8.59 9.49
C PRO A 13 1.18 9.64 9.66
N TYR A 14 2.32 9.49 8.98
CA TYR A 14 3.46 10.41 9.09
C TYR A 14 3.09 11.86 8.71
N ARG A 15 2.33 12.04 7.62
CA ARG A 15 1.94 13.38 7.16
C ARG A 15 1.01 14.08 8.16
N PRO A 16 -0.06 13.43 8.68
CA PRO A 16 -0.84 13.98 9.78
C PRO A 16 -0.02 14.25 11.05
N VAL A 17 0.96 13.41 11.42
CA VAL A 17 1.85 13.68 12.56
C VAL A 17 2.60 14.99 12.38
N THR A 18 3.23 15.21 11.23
CA THR A 18 3.92 16.48 10.95
C THR A 18 2.98 17.67 11.06
N GLY A 19 1.77 17.56 10.51
CA GLY A 19 0.76 18.62 10.59
C GLY A 19 0.35 18.93 12.04
N LEU A 20 0.05 17.90 12.84
CA LEU A 20 -0.32 18.07 14.24
C LEU A 20 0.84 18.61 15.09
N LEU A 21 2.10 18.23 14.81
CA LEU A 21 3.26 18.78 15.51
C LEU A 21 3.48 20.27 15.21
N VAL A 22 3.32 20.70 13.95
CA VAL A 22 3.36 22.12 13.59
C VAL A 22 2.25 22.89 14.30
N ASP A 23 1.08 22.28 14.39
CA ASP A 23 -0.06 22.88 15.07
C ASP A 23 0.16 23.03 16.58
N ILE A 24 0.74 22.01 17.22
CA ILE A 24 1.15 22.06 18.64
C ILE A 24 2.21 23.14 18.84
N LYS A 25 3.22 23.23 17.97
CA LYS A 25 4.27 24.26 18.05
C LYS A 25 3.74 25.69 17.94
N THR A 26 2.63 25.89 17.23
CA THR A 26 2.07 27.24 16.97
C THR A 26 0.94 27.61 17.93
N ARG A 27 0.12 26.64 18.38
CA ARG A 27 -1.10 26.90 19.15
C ARG A 27 -1.12 26.30 20.56
N CYS A 28 -0.12 25.50 20.94
CA CYS A 28 -0.03 24.90 22.28
C CYS A 28 1.12 25.51 23.09
N SER A 29 0.92 25.65 24.41
CA SER A 29 1.90 26.21 25.35
C SER A 29 3.03 25.24 25.73
N LEU A 30 3.26 24.18 24.94
CA LEU A 30 4.24 23.15 25.25
C LEU A 30 5.65 23.68 24.96
N LYS A 31 6.53 23.65 25.97
CA LYS A 31 7.88 24.25 25.87
C LYS A 31 8.76 23.63 24.79
N ASP A 32 8.73 22.30 24.66
CA ASP A 32 9.55 21.56 23.71
C ASP A 32 8.76 20.38 23.11
N PRO A 33 8.02 20.62 22.01
CA PRO A 33 7.24 19.59 21.33
C PRO A 33 8.09 18.50 20.66
N ASP A 34 9.37 18.74 20.41
CA ASP A 34 10.24 17.78 19.72
C ASP A 34 10.58 16.58 20.61
N ARG A 35 10.43 16.72 21.94
CA ARG A 35 10.52 15.61 22.91
C ARG A 35 9.47 14.52 22.69
N LEU A 36 8.39 14.82 21.96
CA LEU A 36 7.36 13.84 21.62
C LEU A 36 7.81 12.88 20.51
N LEU A 37 8.75 13.28 19.65
CA LEU A 37 9.13 12.53 18.44
C LEU A 37 9.51 11.07 18.72
N PRO A 38 10.39 10.75 19.70
CA PRO A 38 10.77 9.36 19.94
C PRO A 38 9.59 8.47 20.35
N GLY A 39 8.66 9.02 21.16
CA GLY A 39 7.47 8.30 21.57
C GLY A 39 6.44 8.14 20.45
N ILE A 40 6.39 9.10 19.52
CA ILE A 40 5.54 9.03 18.33
C ILE A 40 6.06 7.95 17.38
N GLU A 41 7.36 7.96 17.08
CA GLU A 41 8.01 6.96 16.23
C GLU A 41 7.81 5.55 16.79
N GLU A 42 8.06 5.35 18.09
CA GLU A 42 7.86 4.05 18.76
C GLU A 42 6.41 3.55 18.63
N LEU A 43 5.40 4.40 18.86
CA LEU A 43 4.02 3.96 18.70
C LEU A 43 3.70 3.66 17.24
N LEU A 44 4.15 4.48 16.29
CA LEU A 44 3.88 4.28 14.86
C LEU A 44 4.47 2.97 14.36
N GLU A 45 5.73 2.68 14.66
CA GLU A 45 6.38 1.41 14.29
C GLU A 45 5.57 0.21 14.78
N ARG A 46 5.13 0.25 16.04
CA ARG A 46 4.31 -0.81 16.61
C ARG A 46 2.92 -0.87 16.00
N THR A 47 2.35 0.27 15.58
CA THR A 47 1.03 0.32 14.95
C THR A 47 1.01 -0.47 13.64
N PHE A 48 2.09 -0.46 12.86
CA PHE A 48 2.21 -1.25 11.63
C PHE A 48 2.24 -2.76 11.83
N LEU A 49 2.46 -3.23 13.06
CA LEU A 49 2.37 -4.65 13.42
C LEU A 49 0.94 -5.07 13.82
N THR A 50 -0.04 -4.18 13.65
CA THR A 50 -1.43 -4.39 14.03
C THR A 50 -2.39 -4.01 12.92
N ASP A 51 -3.66 -4.37 13.06
CA ASP A 51 -4.72 -4.02 12.10
C ASP A 51 -5.17 -2.56 12.19
N ALA A 52 -4.52 -1.72 13.00
CA ALA A 52 -4.94 -0.34 13.21
C ALA A 52 -5.00 0.48 11.91
N CYS A 53 -4.08 0.26 10.96
CA CYS A 53 -4.07 0.93 9.66
C CYS A 53 -5.25 0.53 8.75
N LEU A 54 -5.92 -0.58 9.05
CA LEU A 54 -7.13 -1.03 8.33
C LEU A 54 -8.42 -0.54 9.02
N LEU A 55 -8.35 -0.24 10.33
CA LEU A 55 -9.50 0.08 11.15
C LEU A 55 -9.70 1.58 11.40
N TYR A 56 -8.63 2.38 11.37
CA TYR A 56 -8.65 3.79 11.75
C TYR A 56 -8.03 4.69 10.70
N ALA A 57 -8.52 5.93 10.64
CA ALA A 57 -7.96 6.93 9.75
C ALA A 57 -6.53 7.31 10.15
N PRO A 58 -5.64 7.67 9.20
CA PRO A 58 -4.26 8.04 9.50
C PRO A 58 -4.14 9.22 10.47
N SER A 59 -5.10 10.15 10.47
CA SER A 59 -5.17 11.26 11.43
C SER A 59 -5.49 10.81 12.86
N GLN A 60 -6.33 9.78 13.04
CA GLN A 60 -6.64 9.20 14.34
C GLN A 60 -5.43 8.45 14.91
N ILE A 61 -4.70 7.72 14.05
CA ILE A 61 -3.45 7.05 14.41
C ILE A 61 -2.39 8.07 14.82
N ALA A 62 -2.23 9.15 14.05
CA ALA A 62 -1.30 10.23 14.38
C ALA A 62 -1.64 10.90 15.71
N LEU A 63 -2.92 11.20 15.96
CA LEU A 63 -3.37 11.75 17.23
C LEU A 63 -3.10 10.78 18.39
N ALA A 64 -3.36 9.49 18.21
CA ALA A 64 -3.06 8.47 19.21
C ALA A 64 -1.56 8.40 19.53
N ALA A 65 -0.68 8.51 18.52
CA ALA A 65 0.77 8.56 18.68
C ALA A 65 1.24 9.76 19.49
N ILE A 66 0.74 10.95 19.17
CA ILE A 66 1.07 12.18 19.90
C ILE A 66 0.61 12.11 21.35
N LEU A 67 -0.64 11.70 21.60
CA LEU A 67 -1.18 11.59 22.95
C LEU A 67 -0.49 10.47 23.75
N HIS A 68 -0.07 9.39 23.10
CA HIS A 68 0.73 8.36 23.73
C HIS A 68 2.10 8.90 24.16
N ALA A 69 2.80 9.59 23.27
CA ALA A 69 4.09 10.20 23.56
C ALA A 69 3.99 11.22 24.70
N ALA A 70 2.99 12.10 24.66
CA ALA A 70 2.74 13.09 25.71
C ALA A 70 2.50 12.42 27.08
N SER A 71 1.67 11.37 27.11
CA SER A 71 1.46 10.57 28.31
C SER A 71 2.73 9.91 28.84
N LYS A 72 3.68 9.51 27.97
CA LYS A 72 4.95 8.88 28.36
C LYS A 72 5.92 9.90 28.97
N ILE A 73 5.93 11.13 28.48
CA ILE A 73 6.76 12.23 29.01
C ILE A 73 6.06 13.07 30.10
N GLN A 74 4.86 12.65 30.54
CA GLN A 74 4.03 13.32 31.55
C GLN A 74 3.60 14.75 31.20
N GLU A 75 3.45 15.03 29.90
CA GLU A 75 2.89 16.30 29.40
C GLU A 75 1.38 16.14 29.17
N ASN A 76 0.61 17.21 29.42
CA ASN A 76 -0.84 17.22 29.25
C ASN A 76 -1.24 17.98 27.98
N LEU A 77 -1.90 17.29 27.04
CA LEU A 77 -2.41 17.86 25.79
C LEU A 77 -3.95 17.92 25.74
N ASP A 78 -4.65 17.69 26.86
CA ASP A 78 -6.11 17.62 26.90
C ASP A 78 -6.78 18.94 26.52
N SER A 79 -6.27 20.08 27.02
CA SER A 79 -6.75 21.43 26.64
C SER A 79 -6.53 21.68 25.14
N TYR A 80 -5.38 21.29 24.59
CA TYR A 80 -5.14 21.40 23.15
C TYR A 80 -6.16 20.58 22.33
N VAL A 81 -6.44 19.34 22.72
CA VAL A 81 -7.41 18.50 22.02
C VAL A 81 -8.83 19.07 22.11
N THR A 82 -9.26 19.44 23.31
CA THR A 82 -10.65 19.86 23.57
C THR A 82 -10.95 21.28 23.11
N GLU A 83 -10.03 22.22 23.31
CA GLU A 83 -10.26 23.65 23.09
C GLU A 83 -9.74 24.12 21.72
N THR A 84 -8.58 23.64 21.28
CA THR A 84 -7.89 24.14 20.08
C THR A 84 -8.14 23.29 18.83
N LEU A 85 -8.06 21.96 18.96
CA LEU A 85 -8.15 21.04 17.81
C LEU A 85 -9.60 20.81 17.38
N PHE A 86 -10.49 20.52 18.34
CA PHE A 86 -11.90 20.21 18.08
C PHE A 86 -12.83 21.41 18.34
N GLY A 87 -12.56 22.17 19.40
CA GLY A 87 -13.38 23.32 19.80
C GLY A 87 -14.79 22.92 20.25
N ARG A 88 -15.63 23.92 20.55
CA ARG A 88 -17.00 23.72 21.07
C ARG A 88 -17.99 22.99 20.15
N PRO A 89 -18.01 23.15 18.81
CA PRO A 89 -19.06 22.56 17.97
C PRO A 89 -18.92 21.05 17.73
N SER A 90 -17.87 20.41 18.25
CA SER A 90 -17.56 18.98 18.01
C SER A 90 -17.56 18.13 19.28
N ILE A 91 -18.19 18.63 20.36
CA ILE A 91 -18.37 17.92 21.63
C ILE A 91 -19.00 16.54 21.46
N ASP A 92 -19.94 16.38 20.51
CA ASP A 92 -20.64 15.12 20.30
C ASP A 92 -19.75 14.03 19.64
N ILE A 93 -18.70 14.45 18.93
CA ILE A 93 -17.80 13.54 18.20
C ILE A 93 -16.59 13.17 19.06
N LEU A 94 -16.21 14.04 20.00
CA LEU A 94 -15.05 13.87 20.88
C LEU A 94 -15.02 12.50 21.61
N PRO A 95 -16.13 11.96 22.15
CA PRO A 95 -16.13 10.63 22.78
C PRO A 95 -15.67 9.52 21.83
N ASN A 96 -16.12 9.55 20.58
CA ASN A 96 -15.77 8.55 19.56
C ASN A 96 -14.27 8.60 19.23
N ILE A 97 -13.68 9.81 19.20
CA ILE A 97 -12.26 10.01 18.94
C ILE A 97 -11.43 9.52 20.12
N ILE A 98 -11.85 9.83 21.35
CA ILE A 98 -11.20 9.32 22.57
C ILE A 98 -11.25 7.79 22.59
N GLU A 99 -12.39 7.20 22.22
CA GLU A 99 -12.52 5.75 22.12
C GLU A 99 -11.60 5.17 21.05
N ALA A 100 -11.52 5.77 19.87
CA ALA A 100 -10.59 5.36 18.81
C ALA A 100 -9.14 5.38 19.29
N VAL A 101 -8.70 6.48 19.93
CA VAL A 101 -7.35 6.61 20.51
C VAL A 101 -7.08 5.51 21.55
N ARG A 102 -8.05 5.23 22.43
CA ARG A 102 -7.93 4.16 23.43
C ARG A 102 -7.79 2.78 22.78
N LYS A 103 -8.60 2.49 21.75
CA LYS A 103 -8.55 1.21 21.02
C LYS A 103 -7.22 1.04 20.28
N ILE A 104 -6.73 2.07 19.58
CA ILE A 104 -5.41 2.04 18.92
C ILE A 104 -4.30 1.73 19.93
N ARG A 105 -4.29 2.42 21.07
CA ARG A 105 -3.32 2.15 22.15
C ARG A 105 -3.43 0.72 22.70
N SER A 106 -4.64 0.19 22.79
CA SER A 106 -4.88 -1.19 23.23
C SER A 106 -4.33 -2.21 22.23
N LEU A 107 -4.56 -2.00 20.92
CA LEU A 107 -4.04 -2.87 19.86
C LEU A 107 -2.51 -2.94 19.89
N VAL A 108 -1.86 -1.78 20.05
CA VAL A 108 -0.39 -1.70 20.14
C VAL A 108 0.15 -2.38 21.41
N ARG A 109 -0.60 -2.34 22.51
CA ARG A 109 -0.23 -2.99 23.76
C ARG A 109 -0.38 -4.52 23.68
N SER A 110 -1.34 -5.03 22.92
CA SER A 110 -1.60 -6.45 22.75
C SER A 110 -0.72 -7.14 21.70
N ILE A 111 0.33 -6.47 21.20
CA ILE A 111 1.27 -7.09 20.27
C ILE A 111 2.04 -8.19 21.01
N GLU A 112 1.86 -9.42 20.56
CA GLU A 112 2.62 -10.58 21.02
C GLU A 112 3.58 -11.01 19.91
N ASN A 113 4.87 -11.06 20.22
CA ASN A 113 5.86 -11.56 19.29
C ASN A 113 5.82 -13.10 19.28
N PRO A 114 5.54 -13.74 18.13
CA PRO A 114 5.45 -15.19 18.07
C PRO A 114 6.81 -15.83 18.40
N PRO A 115 6.86 -16.89 19.24
CA PRO A 115 8.12 -17.56 19.55
C PRO A 115 8.71 -18.21 18.30
N ARG A 116 10.03 -18.13 18.16
CA ARG A 116 10.77 -18.63 16.97
C ARG A 116 10.45 -20.08 16.63
N GLU A 117 10.23 -20.92 17.64
CA GLU A 117 9.91 -22.33 17.42
C GLU A 117 8.52 -22.52 16.80
N MET A 118 7.54 -21.72 17.22
CA MET A 118 6.21 -21.72 16.59
C MET A 118 6.29 -21.27 15.15
N VAL A 119 7.07 -20.23 14.85
CA VAL A 119 7.30 -19.76 13.47
C VAL A 119 7.89 -20.88 12.61
N ARG A 120 8.94 -21.57 13.08
CA ARG A 120 9.55 -22.70 12.36
C ARG A 120 8.57 -23.85 12.08
N GLN A 121 7.70 -24.15 13.04
CA GLN A 121 6.69 -25.20 12.87
C GLN A 121 5.64 -24.80 11.83
N LEU A 122 5.25 -23.52 11.80
CA LEU A 122 4.34 -22.98 10.80
C LEU A 122 4.97 -22.97 9.40
N GLU A 123 6.24 -22.59 9.26
CA GLU A 123 6.99 -22.65 8.00
C GLU A 123 7.04 -24.07 7.44
N LYS A 124 7.33 -25.08 8.29
CA LYS A 124 7.31 -26.50 7.89
C LYS A 124 5.94 -26.98 7.42
N LYS A 125 4.85 -26.43 7.99
CA LYS A 125 3.49 -26.74 7.55
C LYS A 125 3.17 -26.03 6.23
N LEU A 126 3.56 -24.76 6.11
CA LEU A 126 3.37 -23.95 4.91
C LEU A 126 4.00 -24.61 3.68
N GLU A 127 5.21 -25.16 3.81
CA GLU A 127 5.89 -25.85 2.71
C GLU A 127 5.05 -26.99 2.10
N LYS A 128 4.21 -27.65 2.90
CA LYS A 128 3.36 -28.76 2.45
C LYS A 128 2.07 -28.33 1.79
N CYS A 129 1.59 -27.12 2.07
CA CYS A 129 0.29 -26.64 1.57
C CYS A 129 0.39 -25.38 0.70
N ARG A 130 1.61 -24.90 0.41
CA ARG A 130 1.84 -23.77 -0.47
C ARG A 130 1.38 -24.11 -1.88
N ASN A 131 0.59 -23.23 -2.47
CA ASN A 131 0.23 -23.35 -3.88
C ASN A 131 1.46 -23.08 -4.75
N GLN A 132 1.93 -24.12 -5.45
CA GLN A 132 3.13 -24.07 -6.28
C GLN A 132 2.94 -23.23 -7.55
N GLU A 133 1.70 -23.05 -8.02
CA GLU A 133 1.41 -22.17 -9.16
C GLU A 133 1.61 -20.69 -8.85
N ASN A 134 1.60 -20.31 -7.56
CA ASN A 134 1.82 -18.94 -7.09
C ASN A 134 3.16 -18.81 -6.34
N ASN A 135 4.02 -19.83 -6.43
CA ASN A 135 5.33 -19.84 -5.79
C ASN A 135 6.41 -19.43 -6.81
N PRO A 136 7.03 -18.25 -6.72
CA PRO A 136 8.04 -17.80 -7.68
C PRO A 136 9.27 -18.70 -7.76
N ASP A 137 9.54 -19.49 -6.72
CA ASP A 137 10.66 -20.42 -6.68
C ASP A 137 10.33 -21.77 -7.37
N SER A 138 9.06 -22.03 -7.68
CA SER A 138 8.61 -23.28 -8.30
C SER A 138 8.81 -23.28 -9.81
N GLU A 139 9.23 -24.42 -10.36
CA GLU A 139 9.32 -24.63 -11.81
C GLU A 139 7.97 -24.46 -12.51
N ILE A 140 6.86 -24.81 -11.84
CA ILE A 140 5.50 -24.64 -12.38
C ILE A 140 5.18 -23.15 -12.60
N TYR A 141 5.55 -22.30 -11.64
CA TYR A 141 5.38 -20.85 -11.76
C TYR A 141 6.25 -20.28 -12.89
N LYS A 142 7.52 -20.70 -12.95
CA LYS A 142 8.46 -20.23 -13.99
C LYS A 142 7.99 -20.63 -15.39
N GLN A 143 7.53 -21.87 -15.56
CA GLN A 143 7.01 -22.34 -16.83
C GLN A 143 5.77 -21.55 -17.24
N ARG A 144 4.80 -21.36 -16.33
CA ARG A 144 3.60 -20.56 -16.61
C ARG A 144 3.93 -19.12 -16.99
N MET A 145 4.93 -18.51 -16.34
CA MET A 145 5.38 -17.16 -16.69
C MET A 145 6.05 -17.13 -18.06
N GLN A 146 6.87 -18.13 -18.39
CA GLN A 146 7.50 -18.24 -19.71
C GLN A 146 6.46 -18.44 -20.81
N ASP A 147 5.49 -19.35 -20.62
CA ASP A 147 4.42 -19.59 -21.57
C ASP A 147 3.62 -18.31 -21.85
N MET A 148 3.32 -17.51 -20.81
CA MET A 148 2.64 -16.21 -21.00
C MET A 148 3.47 -15.19 -21.79
N LEU A 149 4.80 -15.18 -21.61
CA LEU A 149 5.70 -14.30 -22.35
C LEU A 149 5.81 -14.74 -23.81
N ASP A 150 5.96 -16.04 -24.05
CA ASP A 150 6.03 -16.62 -25.40
C ASP A 150 4.71 -16.34 -26.16
N GLU A 151 3.55 -16.48 -25.52
CA GLU A 151 2.24 -16.12 -26.09
C GLU A 151 2.10 -14.61 -26.39
N GLU A 152 2.77 -13.73 -25.63
CA GLU A 152 2.75 -12.29 -25.87
C GLU A 152 3.68 -11.90 -27.04
N ASP A 153 4.85 -12.54 -27.13
CA ASP A 153 5.81 -12.37 -28.23
C ASP A 153 5.24 -12.89 -29.55
N GLU A 154 4.58 -14.06 -29.54
CA GLU A 154 3.90 -14.62 -30.71
C GLU A 154 2.80 -13.66 -31.22
N ARG A 155 1.92 -13.18 -30.33
CA ARG A 155 0.88 -12.21 -30.69
C ARG A 155 1.45 -10.90 -31.25
N SER A 156 2.56 -10.43 -30.68
CA SER A 156 3.25 -9.24 -31.16
C SER A 156 3.81 -9.48 -32.56
N SER A 157 4.50 -10.61 -32.78
CA SER A 157 5.07 -11.00 -34.07
C SER A 157 4.01 -11.14 -35.17
N GLU A 158 2.87 -11.79 -34.87
CA GLU A 158 1.72 -11.88 -35.78
C GLU A 158 1.18 -10.51 -36.17
N THR A 159 1.09 -9.59 -35.20
CA THR A 159 0.62 -8.21 -35.42
C THR A 159 1.58 -7.46 -36.35
N TYR A 160 2.89 -7.57 -36.14
CA TYR A 160 3.92 -6.98 -37.01
C TYR A 160 3.87 -7.56 -38.43
N ALA A 161 3.75 -8.89 -38.56
CA ALA A 161 3.68 -9.55 -39.86
C ALA A 161 2.43 -9.13 -40.65
N ARG A 162 1.29 -8.93 -39.99
CA ARG A 162 0.07 -8.42 -40.62
C ARG A 162 0.28 -6.99 -41.14
N LEU A 163 0.83 -6.10 -40.31
CA LEU A 163 1.11 -4.71 -40.69
C LEU A 163 2.07 -4.62 -41.89
N ALA A 164 3.11 -5.46 -41.92
CA ALA A 164 4.06 -5.51 -43.04
C ALA A 164 3.40 -5.96 -44.36
N ARG A 165 2.48 -6.94 -44.30
CA ARG A 165 1.71 -7.39 -45.47
C ARG A 165 0.74 -6.33 -45.97
N GLU A 166 0.06 -5.64 -45.05
CA GLU A 166 -0.83 -4.52 -45.40
C GLU A 166 -0.05 -3.39 -46.07
N GLN A 167 1.10 -3.00 -45.52
CA GLN A 167 1.99 -2.01 -46.15
C GLN A 167 2.46 -2.45 -47.54
N ALA A 168 2.87 -3.71 -47.72
CA ALA A 168 3.28 -4.22 -49.03
C ALA A 168 2.13 -4.21 -50.05
N ASN A 169 0.91 -4.55 -49.63
CA ASN A 169 -0.27 -4.53 -50.50
C ASN A 169 -0.69 -3.10 -50.86
N ASP A 170 -0.61 -2.16 -49.91
CA ASP A 170 -0.89 -0.75 -50.15
C ASP A 170 0.17 -0.12 -51.06
N GLU A 171 1.43 -0.52 -50.91
CA GLU A 171 2.53 -0.13 -51.81
C GLU A 171 2.35 -0.72 -53.22
N GLU A 172 1.94 -1.99 -53.35
CA GLU A 172 1.61 -2.62 -54.64
C GLU A 172 0.43 -1.90 -55.34
N ARG A 173 -0.60 -1.50 -54.57
CA ARG A 173 -1.71 -0.69 -55.07
C ARG A 173 -1.28 0.71 -55.50
N LEU A 174 -0.40 1.36 -54.73
CA LEU A 174 0.10 2.70 -55.04
C LEU A 174 0.99 2.70 -56.29
N LEU A 175 1.80 1.65 -56.48
CA LEU A 175 2.70 1.50 -57.62
C LEU A 175 2.00 0.99 -58.90
N GLY A 176 0.71 0.60 -58.83
CA GLY A 176 -0.09 0.24 -60.00
C GLY A 176 0.35 -1.02 -60.74
N ILE A 177 1.08 -1.93 -60.08
CA ILE A 177 1.66 -3.12 -60.71
C ILE A 177 0.59 -4.21 -60.83
N SER A 178 -0.06 -4.33 -61.99
CA SER A 178 -0.87 -5.52 -62.31
C SER A 178 0.05 -6.71 -62.60
N LYS A 179 -0.10 -7.80 -61.84
CA LYS A 179 0.59 -9.09 -62.12
C LYS A 179 0.23 -9.56 -63.53
N VAL A 180 1.15 -9.37 -64.45
CA VAL A 180 1.04 -9.88 -65.82
C VAL A 180 1.24 -11.40 -65.76
N LEU A 181 0.17 -12.17 -65.93
CA LEU A 181 0.25 -13.61 -66.10
C LEU A 181 0.97 -13.91 -67.42
N SER A 182 2.08 -14.64 -67.36
CA SER A 182 2.88 -15.06 -68.52
C SER A 182 2.08 -16.07 -69.37
N PRO A 183 1.78 -15.76 -70.66
CA PRO A 183 1.09 -16.69 -71.54
C PRO A 183 2.10 -17.58 -72.25
N SER A 184 2.47 -18.70 -71.64
CA SER A 184 3.24 -19.76 -72.30
C SER A 184 2.78 -21.15 -71.85
N ALA A 185 1.53 -21.48 -72.17
CA ALA A 185 1.04 -22.86 -72.22
C ALA A 185 0.15 -23.01 -73.45
N SER A 186 0.77 -23.35 -74.58
CA SER A 186 0.14 -23.90 -75.78
C SER A 186 1.12 -24.89 -76.38
#